data_AF-A0A356M259-F1
#
_entry.id   AF-A0A356M259-F1
#
_cell.length_a   1.000
_cell.length_b   1.000
_cell.length_c   1.000
_cell.angle_alpha   90.00
_cell.angle_beta   90.00
_cell.angle_gamma   90.00
#
_symmetry.space_group_name_H-M   'P 1'
#
loop_
_entity.id
_entity.type
_entity.pdbx_description
1 polymer ?
#
loop_
_entity_poly.entity_id
_entity_poly.type
_entity_poly.pdbx_seq_one_letter_code
_entity_poly.pdbx_strand_id
1 'polypeptide(L)' 'MIVDTENIISVTEANQNFSRVTRLVDAVGQAVIFKNNRPKYMLIDVNSTPYFDLSDDEKIDIVAARVLKKYKTAFAELAK' A
#
# COMPACT_ATOMS: atom_id res chain seq x y z
N MET A 1 2.54 -1.94 8.61
CA MET A 1 2.57 -2.58 7.28
C MET A 1 3.22 -3.93 7.48
N ILE A 2 2.45 -5.00 7.40
CA ILE A 2 3.04 -6.35 7.38
C ILE A 2 3.60 -6.48 5.96
N VAL A 3 4.92 -6.35 5.82
CA VAL A 3 5.57 -6.59 4.53
C VAL A 3 5.64 -8.09 4.41
N ASP A 4 4.85 -8.64 3.50
CA ASP A 4 4.93 -10.06 3.18
C ASP A 4 6.30 -10.31 2.56
N THR A 5 7.18 -10.98 3.30
CA THR A 5 8.58 -11.19 2.93
C THR A 5 8.74 -12.04 1.68
N GLU A 6 7.69 -12.78 1.29
CA GLU A 6 7.68 -13.62 0.09
C GLU A 6 7.67 -12.81 -1.22
N ASN A 7 7.33 -11.51 -1.18
CA ASN A 7 7.23 -10.65 -2.37
C ASN A 7 8.29 -9.54 -2.42
N ILE A 8 9.44 -9.77 -1.77
CA ILE A 8 10.58 -8.87 -1.82
C ILE A 8 11.45 -9.19 -3.04
N ILE A 9 11.61 -8.22 -3.93
CA ILE A 9 12.32 -8.38 -5.19
C ILE A 9 13.45 -7.35 -5.27
N SER A 10 14.63 -7.73 -5.73
CA SER A 10 15.68 -6.74 -5.97
C SER A 10 15.36 -5.87 -7.19
N VAL A 11 15.85 -4.63 -7.23
CA VAL A 11 15.69 -3.76 -8.41
C VAL A 11 16.32 -4.40 -9.66
N THR A 12 17.40 -5.16 -9.50
CA THR A 12 18.07 -5.87 -10.60
C THR A 12 17.16 -6.95 -11.18
N GLU A 13 16.55 -7.77 -10.32
CA GLU A 13 15.63 -8.82 -10.72
C GLU A 13 14.35 -8.28 -11.36
N ALA A 14 13.81 -7.19 -10.81
CA ALA A 14 12.67 -6.49 -11.39
C ALA A 14 12.99 -5.95 -12.80
N ASN A 15 14.20 -5.43 -13.00
CA ASN A 15 14.64 -4.93 -14.30
C ASN A 15 14.89 -6.06 -15.32
N GLN A 16 15.45 -7.19 -14.88
CA GLN A 16 15.78 -8.32 -15.75
C GLN A 16 14.58 -9.21 -16.08
N ASN A 17 13.61 -9.32 -15.16
CA ASN A 17 12.50 -10.28 -15.26
C ASN A 17 11.15 -9.61 -15.03
N PHE A 18 10.94 -8.40 -15.56
CA PHE A 18 9.76 -7.59 -15.26
C PHE A 18 8.43 -8.33 -15.52
N SER A 19 8.29 -9.05 -16.64
CA SER A 19 7.07 -9.82 -16.95
C SER A 19 6.81 -10.98 -15.99
N ARG A 20 7.85 -11.52 -15.33
CA ARG A 20 7.64 -12.52 -14.26
C ARG A 20 7.17 -11.84 -12.99
N VAL A 21 7.72 -10.66 -12.68
CA VAL A 21 7.33 -9.86 -11.53
C VAL A 21 5.88 -9.39 -11.65
N THR A 22 5.41 -9.02 -12.84
CA THR A 22 3.99 -8.66 -13.04
C THR A 22 3.06 -9.85 -12.76
N ARG A 23 3.40 -11.06 -13.21
CA ARG A 23 2.61 -12.26 -12.90
C ARG A 23 2.55 -12.59 -11.40
N LEU A 24 3.63 -12.31 -10.66
CA LEU A 24 3.60 -12.42 -9.20
C LEU A 24 2.61 -11.41 -8.60
N VAL A 25 2.61 -10.18 -9.08
CA VAL A 25 1.66 -9.15 -8.66
C VAL A 25 0.22 -9.52 -9.03
N ASP A 26 -0.02 -10.11 -10.20
CA ASP A 26 -1.35 -10.59 -10.59
C ASP A 26 -1.87 -11.68 -9.62
N ALA A 27 -0.98 -12.49 -9.04
CA ALA A 27 -1.33 -13.57 -8.13
C ALA A 27 -1.45 -13.13 -6.66
N VAL A 28 -0.56 -12.24 -6.20
CA VAL A 28 -0.42 -11.89 -4.77
C VAL A 28 -0.89 -10.45 -4.46
N GLY A 29 -1.18 -9.66 -5.49
CA GLY A 29 -1.70 -8.30 -5.43
C GLY A 29 -0.61 -7.21 -5.37
N GLN A 30 0.58 -7.51 -4.83
CA GLN A 30 1.66 -6.53 -4.73
C GLN A 30 3.06 -7.15 -4.63
N ALA A 31 4.09 -6.39 -5.03
CA ALA A 31 5.49 -6.73 -4.82
C ALA A 31 6.29 -5.51 -4.33
N VAL A 32 7.18 -5.71 -3.36
CA VAL A 32 8.04 -4.66 -2.82
C VAL A 32 9.43 -4.78 -3.44
N ILE A 33 9.90 -3.71 -4.08
CA ILE A 33 11.17 -3.69 -4.78
C ILE A 33 12.24 -2.98 -3.93
N PHE A 34 13.34 -3.68 -3.69
CA PHE A 34 14.46 -3.22 -2.90
C PHE A 34 15.55 -2.61 -3.79
N LYS A 35 16.06 -1.44 -3.38
CA LYS A 35 17.27 -0.82 -3.95
C LYS A 35 18.29 -0.63 -2.84
N ASN A 36 19.50 -1.16 -3.03
CA ASN A 36 20.57 -1.14 -2.02
C ASN A 36 20.12 -1.73 -0.67
N ASN A 37 19.48 -2.91 -0.73
CA ASN A 37 18.96 -3.64 0.43
C ASN A 37 17.94 -2.86 1.29
N ARG A 38 17.25 -1.88 0.69
CA ARG A 38 16.17 -1.13 1.34
C ARG A 38 14.92 -1.11 0.45
N PRO A 39 13.71 -1.30 1.01
CA PRO A 39 12.48 -1.15 0.25
C PRO A 39 12.42 0.29 -0.28
N LYS A 40 12.24 0.42 -1.60
CA LYS A 40 12.24 1.73 -2.26
C LYS A 40 11.08 1.93 -3.23
N TYR A 41 10.61 0.85 -3.84
CA TYR A 41 9.49 0.91 -4.79
C TYR A 41 8.49 -0.20 -4.49
N MET A 42 7.31 -0.08 -5.08
CA MET A 42 6.24 -1.07 -4.99
C MET A 42 5.60 -1.21 -6.36
N LEU A 43 5.31 -2.44 -6.75
CA LEU A 43 4.50 -2.75 -7.93
C LEU A 43 3.17 -3.31 -7.45
N ILE A 44 2.08 -2.81 -8.02
CA ILE A 44 0.71 -3.19 -7.72
C ILE A 44 -0.10 -3.18 -9.01
N ASP A 45 -1.10 -4.03 -9.08
CA ASP A 45 -2.11 -3.97 -10.14
C ASP A 45 -3.09 -2.85 -9.82
N VAL A 46 -3.19 -1.90 -10.74
CA VAL A 46 -4.03 -0.71 -10.58
C VAL A 46 -5.51 -1.09 -10.56
N ASN A 47 -5.93 -2.10 -11.34
CA ASN A 47 -7.33 -2.47 -11.46
C ASN A 47 -7.88 -3.19 -10.21
N SER A 48 -7.00 -3.89 -9.48
CA SER A 48 -7.36 -4.61 -8.27
C SER A 48 -7.04 -3.84 -6.99
N THR A 49 -6.41 -2.66 -7.08
CA THR A 49 -6.05 -1.84 -5.91
C THR A 49 -7.05 -0.72 -5.67
N PRO A 50 -7.91 -0.83 -4.63
CA PRO A 50 -8.99 0.13 -4.38
C PRO A 50 -8.50 1.55 -4.07
N TYR A 51 -7.24 1.71 -3.68
CA TYR A 51 -6.67 3.01 -3.30
C TYR A 51 -6.63 4.02 -4.45
N PHE A 52 -6.56 3.55 -5.71
CA PHE A 52 -6.45 4.42 -6.87
C PHE A 52 -7.79 4.88 -7.43
N ASP A 53 -8.87 4.16 -7.14
CA ASP A 53 -10.21 4.48 -7.62
C ASP A 53 -10.96 5.48 -6.72
N LEU A 54 -10.38 5.84 -5.57
CA LEU A 54 -10.99 6.80 -4.65
C LEU A 54 -10.79 8.23 -5.13
N SER A 55 -11.89 8.98 -5.15
CA SER A 55 -11.85 10.44 -5.21
C SER A 55 -11.14 11.02 -3.98
N ASP A 56 -10.70 12.26 -4.08
CA ASP A 56 -10.00 12.90 -2.96
C ASP A 56 -10.91 13.08 -1.73
N ASP A 57 -12.20 13.28 -1.93
CA ASP A 57 -13.20 13.33 -0.85
C ASP A 57 -13.30 11.98 -0.13
N GLU A 58 -13.36 10.87 -0.86
CA GLU A 58 -13.40 9.53 -0.27
C GLU A 58 -12.11 9.19 0.49
N LYS A 59 -10.94 9.68 0.03
CA LYS A 59 -9.68 9.55 0.77
C LYS A 59 -9.73 10.33 2.09
N ILE A 60 -10.30 11.54 2.09
CA ILE A 60 -10.45 12.37 3.29
C ILE A 60 -11.31 11.62 4.32
N ASP A 61 -12.41 11.01 3.91
CA ASP A 61 -13.30 10.25 4.81
C ASP A 61 -12.58 9.08 5.48
N ILE A 62 -11.77 8.33 4.73
CA ILE A 62 -10.96 7.22 5.29
C ILE A 62 -9.97 7.73 6.35
N VAL A 63 -9.29 8.84 6.05
CA VAL A 63 -8.33 9.44 6.98
C VAL A 63 -9.05 9.99 8.22
N ALA A 64 -10.16 10.70 8.03
CA ALA A 64 -10.99 11.25 9.09
C ALA A 64 -11.49 10.14 10.02
N ALA A 65 -12.02 9.04 9.48
CA ALA A 65 -12.46 7.89 10.25
C ALA A 65 -11.33 7.28 11.09
N ARG A 66 -10.12 7.17 10.53
CA ARG A 66 -8.94 6.68 11.27
C ARG A 66 -8.53 7.62 12.40
N VAL A 67 -8.52 8.93 12.16
CA VAL A 67 -8.20 9.96 13.17
C VAL A 67 -9.24 9.96 14.29
N LEU A 68 -10.53 9.99 13.94
CA LEU A 68 -11.64 9.92 14.89
C LEU A 68 -11.56 8.66 15.76
N LYS A 69 -11.32 7.50 15.14
CA LYS A 69 -11.17 6.24 15.88
C LYS A 69 -9.99 6.28 16.84
N LYS A 70 -8.85 6.86 16.44
CA LYS A 70 -7.64 6.94 17.26
C LYS A 70 -7.81 7.86 18.46
N TYR A 71 -8.48 8.99 18.28
CA TYR A 71 -8.63 10.02 19.33
C TYR A 71 -10.06 10.13 19.86
N LYS A 72 -10.84 9.04 19.76
CA LYS A 72 -12.27 9.01 20.09
C LYS A 72 -12.58 9.65 21.45
N THR A 73 -11.79 9.33 22.47
CA THR A 73 -11.96 9.87 23.83
C THR A 73 -11.78 11.38 23.89
N ALA A 74 -10.74 11.91 23.24
CA ALA A 74 -10.49 13.36 23.23
C ALA A 74 -11.61 14.12 22.51
N PHE A 75 -12.09 13.60 21.37
CA PHE A 75 -13.22 14.19 20.67
C PHE A 75 -14.52 14.12 21.47
N ALA A 76 -14.76 13.02 22.20
CA ALA A 76 -15.93 12.90 23.07
C ALA A 76 -15.89 13.91 24.23
N GLU A 77 -14.72 14.16 24.82
CA GLU A 77 -14.55 15.19 25.86
C GLU A 77 -14.75 16.61 25.33
N LEU A 78 -14.32 16.91 24.10
CA LEU A 78 -14.53 18.22 23.47
C LEU A 78 -16.00 18.47 23.07
N ALA A 79 -16.79 17.42 22.91
CA ALA A 79 -18.20 17.49 22.53
C ALA A 79 -19.15 17.61 23.73
N LYS A 80 -18.62 17.63 24.95
CA LYS A 80 -19.34 17.79 26.22
C LYS A 80 -19.45 19.26 26.60
#